data_AF-A0A841KKP6-F1
#
_entry.id   AF-A0A841KKP6-F1
#
_cell.length_a   1.000
_cell.length_b   1.000
_cell.length_c   1.000
_cell.angle_alpha   90.00
_cell.angle_beta   90.00
_cell.angle_gamma   90.00
#
_symmetry.space_group_name_H-M   'P 1'
#
loop_
_entity.id
_entity.type
_entity.pdbx_description
1 polymer ?
#
loop_
_entity_poly.entity_id
_entity_poly.type
_entity_poly.pdbx_seq_one_letter_code
_entity_poly.pdbx_strand_id
1 'polypeptide(L)' 'GYNRAASLMERMENEGIVGPANHAGKREILVGGDRRDAHGEGDDGDY' A
#
# COMPACT_ATOMS: atom_id res chain seq x y z
N GLY A 1 -13.63 11.89 -3.74
CA GLY A 1 -12.70 13.05 -3.80
C GLY A 1 -11.65 12.93 -2.70
N TYR A 2 -10.56 13.69 -2.83
CA TYR A 2 -9.35 13.62 -1.99
C TYR A 2 -9.61 13.69 -0.48
N ASN A 3 -10.64 14.42 -0.03
CA ASN A 3 -11.03 14.50 1.38
C ASN A 3 -11.34 13.12 1.98
N ARG A 4 -11.95 12.23 1.20
CA ARG A 4 -12.25 10.85 1.65
C ARG A 4 -10.97 10.02 1.83
N ALA A 5 -9.98 10.23 0.98
CA ALA A 5 -8.70 9.54 1.08
C ALA A 5 -7.88 10.04 2.28
N ALA A 6 -7.95 11.35 2.56
CA ALA A 6 -7.32 11.95 3.73
C ALA A 6 -7.90 11.39 5.05
N SER A 7 -9.23 11.35 5.19
CA SER A 7 -9.89 10.77 6.37
C SER A 7 -9.64 9.26 6.52
N LEU A 8 -9.45 8.55 5.40
CA LEU A 8 -9.08 7.14 5.44
C LEU A 8 -7.64 6.96 5.93
N MET A 9 -6.70 7.77 5.44
CA MET A 9 -5.30 7.74 5.88
C MET A 9 -5.17 8.05 7.38
N GLU A 10 -5.87 9.06 7.87
CA GLU A 10 -5.89 9.41 9.30
C GLU A 10 -6.33 8.23 10.18
N ARG A 11 -7.39 7.52 9.78
CA ARG A 11 -7.85 6.31 10.48
C ARG A 11 -6.83 5.19 10.43
N MET A 12 -6.28 4.91 9.25
CA MET A 12 -5.28 3.86 9.08
C MET A 12 -3.99 4.13 9.87
N GLU A 13 -3.57 5.39 10.02
CA GLU A 13 -2.44 5.77 10.87
C GLU A 13 -2.78 5.56 12.36
N ASN A 14 -3.98 5.97 12.80
CA ASN A 14 -4.41 5.81 14.20
C ASN A 14 -4.63 4.35 14.60
N GLU A 15 -5.06 3.50 13.66
CA GLU A 15 -5.24 2.06 13.84
C GLU A 15 -3.92 1.27 13.70
N GLY A 16 -2.80 1.94 13.38
CA GLY A 16 -1.49 1.29 13.19
C GLY A 16 -1.41 0.42 11.93
N ILE A 17 -2.27 0.67 10.95
CA ILE A 17 -2.29 -0.03 9.65
C ILE A 17 -1.24 0.56 8.71
N VAL A 18 -0.95 1.85 8.84
CA VAL A 18 -0.01 2.59 7.99
C VAL A 18 1.07 3.23 8.86
N GLY A 19 2.33 3.04 8.46
CA GLY A 19 3.51 3.62 9.10
C GLY A 19 3.77 5.07 8.67
N PRO A 20 4.73 5.74 9.35
CA PRO A 20 5.12 7.10 9.02
C PRO A 20 5.63 7.22 7.57
N ALA A 21 5.53 8.43 7.02
CA ALA A 21 6.12 8.70 5.71
C ALA A 21 7.64 8.68 5.79
N ASN A 22 8.27 8.04 4.82
CA ASN A 22 9.72 8.12 4.63
C ASN A 22 10.12 9.46 3.99
N HIS A 23 11.43 9.67 3.79
CA HIS A 23 11.98 10.90 3.22
C HIS A 23 11.42 11.26 1.82
N ALA A 24 10.85 10.29 1.10
CA ALA A 24 10.22 10.47 -0.21
C ALA A 24 8.69 10.64 -0.14
N GLY A 25 8.10 10.67 1.07
CA GLY A 25 6.65 10.77 1.26
C GLY A 25 5.88 9.45 1.12
N LYS A 26 6.57 8.31 0.96
CA LYS A 26 5.92 6.99 0.90
C LYS A 26 5.66 6.45 2.30
N ARG A 27 4.52 5.79 2.50
CA ARG A 27 4.15 5.16 3.77
C ARG A 27 4.06 3.65 3.59
N GLU A 28 4.55 2.91 4.58
CA GLU A 28 4.52 1.45 4.57
C GLU A 28 3.22 0.93 5.17
N ILE A 29 2.65 -0.12 4.60
CA ILE A 29 1.48 -0.79 5.17
C ILE A 29 1.99 -1.80 6.19
N LEU A 30 1.64 -1.60 7.46
CA LEU A 30 2.06 -2.45 8.58
C LEU A 30 1.24 -3.74 8.66
N VAL A 31 0.07 -3.79 8.00
CA VAL A 31 -0.86 -4.92 8.04
C VAL A 31 -1.07 -5.51 6.63
N GLY A 32 -0.72 -6.78 6.44
CA GLY A 32 -1.08 -7.54 5.23
C GLY A 32 -0.20 -7.30 4.00
N GLY A 33 1.07 -6.96 4.18
CA GLY A 33 2.06 -6.76 3.11
C GLY A 33 2.52 -8.05 2.39
N ASP A 34 1.59 -8.93 1.98
CA ASP A 34 1.96 -10.19 1.31
C ASP A 34 1.08 -10.57 0.11
N ARG A 35 0.00 -9.84 -0.22
CA ARG A 35 -0.97 -10.35 -1.20
C ARG A 35 -0.85 -9.84 -2.64
N ARG A 36 0.10 -8.96 -2.98
CA ARG A 36 0.18 -8.41 -4.36
C ARG A 36 1.56 -8.25 -4.97
N ASP A 37 2.63 -8.61 -4.26
CA ASP A 37 3.98 -8.62 -4.83
C ASP A 37 4.28 -9.93 -5.60
N ALA A 38 3.34 -10.89 -5.58
CA ALA A 38 3.37 -12.16 -6.31
C ALA A 38 2.55 -12.16 -7.61
N HIS A 39 2.46 -11.03 -8.34
CA HIS A 39 1.97 -11.02 -9.72
C HIS A 39 3.08 -10.54 -10.67
N GLY A 40 4.19 -11.27 -10.61
CA GLY A 40 5.25 -11.25 -11.61
C GLY A 40 5.51 -12.67 -12.11
N GLU A 41 4.46 -13.40 -12.49
CA GLU A 41 4.64 -14.63 -13.27
C GLU A 41 4.52 -14.22 -14.75
N GLY A 42 5.68 -14.13 -15.40
CA GLY A 42 5.76 -13.99 -16.84
C GLY A 42 5.15 -15.22 -17.49
N ASP A 43 4.17 -15.00 -18.37
CA ASP A 43 3.82 -15.96 -19.40
C ASP A 43 4.22 -15.31 -20.73
N ASP A 44 5.52 -15.31 -21.02
CA ASP A 44 6.03 -15.24 -22.39
C ASP A 44 5.82 -16.60 -23.05
N GLY A 45 4.55 -16.95 -23.30
CA GLY A 45 4.23 -18.10 -24.13
C GLY A 45 4.43 -17.76 -25.60
N ASP A 46 5.54 -18.19 -26.17
CA ASP A 46 5.79 -18.22 -27.61
C ASP A 46 4.73 -19.09 -28.34
N TYR A 47 3.80 -18.41 -29.02
CA TYR A 47 2.96 -18.95 -30.08
C TYR A 47 3.24 -18.23 -31.40
#